data_AF-A0A7Y6GM95-F1
#
_entry.id   AF-A0A7Y6GM95-F1
#
_cell.length_a   1.000
_cell.length_b   1.000
_cell.length_c   1.000
_cell.angle_alpha   90.00
_cell.angle_beta   90.00
_cell.angle_gamma   90.00
#
_symmetry.space_group_name_H-M   'P 1'
#
loop_
_entity.id
_entity.type
_entity.pdbx_description
1 polymer ?
#
loop_
_entity_poly.entity_id
_entity_poly.type
_entity_poly.pdbx_seq_one_letter_code
_entity_poly.pdbx_strand_id
1 'polypeptide(L)' 'SDLDKLNDIADNINGKSFCALGDGAASPIFSSLKYFRAEYEEHITGRGCPFDPAKSTVWADQHTEVNA' A
#
# COMPACT_ATOMS: atom_id res chain seq x y z
N SER A 1 -12.21 10.74 -6.46
CA SER A 1 -11.31 9.75 -7.11
C SER A 1 -11.29 8.47 -6.29
N ASP A 2 -10.74 7.36 -6.79
CA ASP A 2 -10.66 6.10 -6.02
C ASP A 2 -9.86 6.27 -4.70
N LEU A 3 -8.86 7.15 -4.68
CA LEU A 3 -8.08 7.46 -3.48
C LEU A 3 -8.90 8.22 -2.42
N ASP A 4 -9.82 9.08 -2.84
CA ASP A 4 -10.72 9.77 -1.91
C ASP A 4 -11.72 8.78 -1.30
N LYS A 5 -12.25 7.87 -2.13
CA LYS A 5 -13.13 6.80 -1.65
C LYS A 5 -12.40 5.86 -0.68
N LEU A 6 -11.14 5.55 -0.93
CA LEU A 6 -10.30 4.77 -0.02
C LEU A 6 -10.14 5.49 1.34
N ASN A 7 -9.87 6.79 1.32
CA ASN A 7 -9.75 7.60 2.52
C ASN A 7 -11.07 7.68 3.31
N ASP A 8 -12.19 7.86 2.62
CA ASP A 8 -13.53 7.89 3.22
C ASP A 8 -13.91 6.55 3.88
N ILE A 9 -13.52 5.43 3.28
CA ILE A 9 -13.75 4.10 3.88
C ILE A 9 -12.91 3.94 5.15
N ALA A 10 -11.62 4.33 5.11
CA ALA A 10 -10.75 4.28 6.28
C ALA A 10 -11.29 5.15 7.43
N ASP A 11 -11.79 6.36 7.14
CA ASP A 11 -12.43 7.24 8.14
C ASP A 11 -13.72 6.63 8.72
N ASN A 12 -14.45 5.85 7.94
CA ASN A 12 -15.64 5.14 8.43
C ASN A 12 -15.33 3.91 9.28
N ILE A 13 -14.08 3.45 9.31
CA ILE A 13 -13.63 2.35 10.18
C ILE A 13 -12.98 2.90 11.46
N ASN A 14 -12.16 3.94 11.31
CA ASN A 14 -11.37 4.54 12.38
C ASN A 14 -12.24 5.12 13.51
N GLY A 15 -12.08 4.61 14.73
CA GLY A 15 -12.85 4.99 15.92
C GLY A 15 -14.31 4.55 15.90
N LYS A 16 -14.73 3.82 14.86
CA LYS A 16 -16.11 3.35 14.64
C LYS A 16 -16.22 1.82 14.69
N SER A 17 -15.11 1.13 14.97
CA SER A 17 -15.02 -0.32 15.12
C SER A 17 -14.99 -0.75 16.58
N PHE A 18 -15.55 -1.92 16.91
CA PHE A 18 -15.56 -2.42 18.29
C PHE A 18 -14.17 -2.87 18.79
N CYS A 19 -13.38 -3.45 17.90
CA CYS A 19 -12.04 -3.94 18.20
C CYS A 19 -10.98 -2.96 17.67
N ALA A 20 -9.87 -2.82 18.41
CA ALA A 20 -8.70 -2.01 18.04
C ALA A 20 -8.06 -2.43 16.69
N LEU A 21 -8.36 -3.63 16.18
CA LEU A 21 -7.96 -4.03 14.84
C LEU A 21 -8.48 -3.08 13.76
N GLY A 22 -9.66 -2.47 13.94
CA GLY A 22 -10.21 -1.50 12.98
C GLY A 22 -9.31 -0.28 12.83
N ASP A 23 -8.92 0.32 13.96
CA ASP A 23 -7.99 1.47 13.97
C ASP A 23 -6.60 1.08 13.45
N GLY A 24 -6.15 -0.12 13.83
CA GLY A 24 -4.92 -0.72 13.34
C GLY A 24 -4.90 -0.92 11.81
N ALA A 25 -6.05 -1.20 11.19
CA ALA A 25 -6.20 -1.33 9.74
C ALA A 25 -6.37 0.01 9.02
N ALA A 26 -6.97 1.03 9.67
CA ALA A 26 -7.19 2.35 9.08
C ALA A 26 -5.92 3.23 9.11
N SER A 27 -5.12 3.16 10.18
CA SER A 27 -3.93 4.00 10.35
C SER A 27 -2.86 3.87 9.25
N PRO A 28 -2.57 2.68 8.68
CA PRO A 28 -1.64 2.55 7.56
C PRO A 28 -2.18 3.20 6.29
N ILE A 29 -3.50 3.23 6.08
CA ILE A 29 -4.10 3.88 4.90
C ILE A 29 -3.96 5.40 4.98
N PHE A 30 -4.24 6.01 6.15
CA PHE A 30 -4.06 7.46 6.30
C PHE A 30 -2.60 7.88 6.13
N SER A 31 -1.69 7.14 6.75
CA SER A 31 -0.26 7.44 6.65
C SER A 31 0.28 7.17 5.24
N SER A 32 -0.15 6.10 4.57
CA SER A 32 0.29 5.81 3.20
C SER A 32 -0.19 6.86 2.21
N LEU A 33 -1.45 7.30 2.30
CA LEU A 33 -1.97 8.38 1.46
C LEU A 33 -1.35 9.74 1.79
N LYS A 34 -0.88 9.96 3.02
CA LYS A 34 -0.20 11.21 3.39
C LYS A 34 1.21 11.29 2.80
N TYR A 35 1.97 10.21 2.87
CA TYR A 35 3.40 10.22 2.52
C TYR A 35 3.70 9.70 1.11
N PHE A 36 2.84 8.82 0.56
CA PHE A 36 3.11 8.10 -0.69
C PHE A 36 2.00 8.26 -1.74
N ARG A 37 1.16 9.31 -1.64
CA ARG A 37 0.07 9.54 -2.61
C ARG A 37 0.52 9.54 -4.08
N ALA A 38 1.68 10.11 -4.36
CA ALA A 38 2.23 10.14 -5.71
C ALA A 38 2.46 8.72 -6.28
N GLU A 39 2.88 7.77 -5.44
CA GLU A 39 3.05 6.37 -5.87
C GLU A 39 1.70 5.74 -6.22
N TYR A 40 0.64 5.99 -5.43
CA TYR A 40 -0.71 5.54 -5.78
C TYR A 40 -1.18 6.11 -7.12
N GLU A 41 -0.89 7.38 -7.39
CA GLU A 41 -1.21 8.03 -8.66
C GLU A 41 -0.44 7.43 -9.84
N GLU A 42 0.84 7.09 -9.65
CA GLU A 42 1.65 6.38 -10.64
C GLU A 42 1.06 4.99 -10.97
N HIS A 43 0.61 4.24 -9.95
CA HIS A 43 -0.04 2.94 -10.17
C HIS A 43 -1.33 3.06 -11.00
N ILE A 44 -2.13 4.09 -10.72
CA ILE A 44 -3.41 4.33 -11.42
C ILE A 44 -3.15 4.77 -12.86
N THR A 45 -2.27 5.74 -13.05
CA THR A 45 -1.96 6.31 -14.38
C THR A 45 -1.20 5.33 -15.26
N GLY A 46 -0.23 4.61 -14.71
CA GLY A 46 0.52 3.54 -15.37
C GLY A 46 -0.28 2.24 -15.55
N ARG A 47 -1.48 2.16 -14.96
CA ARG A 47 -2.38 0.98 -14.96
C ARG A 47 -1.67 -0.31 -14.53
N GLY A 48 -0.79 -0.21 -13.53
CA GLY A 48 0.03 -1.31 -13.06
C GLY A 48 1.03 -0.87 -12.00
N CYS A 49 1.63 -1.84 -11.30
CA CYS A 49 2.70 -1.55 -10.36
C CYS A 49 3.97 -1.11 -11.10
N PRO A 50 4.57 0.06 -10.79
CA PRO A 50 5.82 0.50 -11.40
C PRO A 50 7.04 -0.24 -10.81
N PHE A 51 6.88 -0.91 -9.67
CA PHE A 51 7.97 -1.63 -9.01
C PHE A 51 8.21 -3.01 -9.62
N ASP A 52 9.48 -3.35 -9.81
CA ASP A 52 9.90 -4.69 -10.22
C ASP A 52 9.52 -5.72 -9.13
N PRO A 53 8.71 -6.74 -9.46
CA PRO A 53 8.24 -7.71 -8.47
C PRO A 53 9.36 -8.47 -7.78
N ALA A 54 10.45 -8.84 -8.49
CA ALA A 54 11.56 -9.58 -7.89
C ALA A 54 12.36 -8.68 -6.94
N LYS A 55 12.62 -7.43 -7.35
CA LYS A 55 13.38 -6.46 -6.54
C LYS A 55 12.60 -5.95 -5.32
N SER A 56 11.28 -6.09 -5.31
CA SER A 56 10.43 -5.64 -4.20
C SER A 56 10.31 -6.67 -3.06
N THR A 57 10.97 -7.82 -3.17
CA THR A 57 10.96 -8.87 -2.14
C THR A 57 12.15 -8.77 -1.20
N VAL A 58 12.03 -9.38 -0.01
CA VAL A 58 13.13 -9.48 0.97
C VAL A 58 14.35 -10.25 0.44
N TRP A 59 14.19 -11.00 -0.66
CA TRP A 59 15.25 -11.79 -1.27
C TRP A 59 15.87 -11.12 -2.50
N ALA A 60 15.55 -9.85 -2.76
CA ALA A 60 16.05 -9.10 -3.93
C ALA A 60 17.58 -9.13 -4.07
N ASP A 61 18.31 -9.13 -2.95
CA ASP A 61 19.78 -9.14 -2.91
C ASP A 61 20.39 -10.55 -2.82
N GLN A 62 19.55 -11.58 -2.67
CA GLN A 62 20.01 -12.97 -2.78
C GLN A 62 20.16 -13.28 -4.27
N HIS A 63 21.29 -12.86 -4.83
CA HIS A 63 21.85 -13.50 -6.02
C HIS A 63 22.08 -14.97 -5.68
N THR A 64 21.04 -15.79 -5.81
CA THR A 64 21.24 -17.22 -5.93
C THR A 64 22.04 -17.40 -7.21
N GLU A 65 23.32 -17.74 -7.04
CA GLU A 65 24.10 -18.41 -8.07
C GLU A 65 23.40 -19.74 -8.37
N VAL A 66 22.32 -19.71 -9.14
CA VAL A 66 21.75 -20.91 -9.73
C VAL A 66 22.53 -21.16 -11.02
N ASN A 67 23.73 -21.74 -10.88
CA ASN A 67 24.43 -22.36 -11.99
C ASN A 67 23.81 -23.75 -12.25
N ALA A 68 22.95 -23.85 -13.26
CA ALA A 68 22.75 -25.02 -14.12
C ALA A 68 21.78 -24.70 -15.26
#